data_AF-A0A921GGI7-F1
#
_entry.id   AF-A0A921GGI7-F1
#
_cell.length_a   1.000
_cell.length_b   1.000
_cell.length_c   1.000
_cell.angle_alpha   90.00
_cell.angle_beta   90.00
_cell.angle_gamma   90.00
#
_symmetry.space_group_name_H-M   'P 1'
#
loop_
_entity.id
_entity.type
_entity.pdbx_description
1 polymer ?
#
loop_
_entity_poly.entity_id
_entity_poly.type
_entity_poly.pdbx_seq_one_letter_code
_entity_poly.pdbx_strand_id
1 'polypeptide(L)'
;MSQQEAWAGFVGGNWEHEIDVRDFIQKNYTPYDGDESFLAEPTENTTKLWDEVMGLFAKEREAGGVLDMDTDLVSTIISHPAGYIDQPLEKIVGLQTEKPLKRALMVNGGIRMAVAACKQNGYEVDPEIVNIYTNYRKTHNAGVFDAYTPEMRACRHSHIITGLPDAYGRGRIIGDYRRVALYGVDRLIEEKKAEHAGTQKTMNEATIRHREELAEQIRALQELNQLGKIYGFDISKPAKNFQEAVQWLYFGYLAAVKEQNGAAMSIGRNSTFLDIYAERDLKAGVITESEAQEIIDHLVMKLRMVKFARTPEYNELFSGDPQWVTESLGGMGVDGRSMVTKTAFRYLHTLENMGTSPEPNLTVLWSTRLPEAFKRYCAKISITTSSIQYENDDLMRVYHGDDYAIACCVSSMRIGKEMQFFGARANLAKCLLYAINGGRDEKTGEQVGPKFRPVEGDYLDYDDVVSKYRDMMGWLAGVYVNALNIIHYMHDKYCYEKLQMALHDREVKRYFATGIAGLSVVADSLSAIRYAKVKPVRDEDGLVVDY
;
A
#
# COMPACT_ATOMS: atom_id res chain seq x y z
N MET A 1 33.54 -10.90 2.29
CA MET A 1 33.14 -9.87 3.26
C MET A 1 32.18 -10.43 4.28
N SER A 2 32.41 -10.10 5.55
CA SER A 2 31.64 -10.52 6.72
C SER A 2 30.61 -9.44 7.11
N GLN A 3 29.59 -9.82 7.88
CA GLN A 3 28.57 -8.92 8.42
C GLN A 3 29.17 -7.74 9.22
N GLN A 4 30.32 -7.96 9.87
CA GLN A 4 31.03 -6.96 10.65
C GLN A 4 31.59 -5.80 9.81
N GLU A 5 31.92 -6.02 8.53
CA GLU A 5 32.45 -4.97 7.66
C GLU A 5 31.36 -3.99 7.20
N ALA A 6 30.15 -4.49 6.90
CA ALA A 6 29.02 -3.67 6.46
C ALA A 6 28.50 -2.75 7.58
N TRP A 7 28.61 -3.21 8.83
CA TRP A 7 28.16 -2.50 10.02
C TRP A 7 29.24 -1.61 10.67
N ALA A 8 30.40 -1.48 10.04
CA ALA A 8 31.50 -0.69 10.57
C ALA A 8 31.05 0.77 10.85
N GLY A 9 31.35 1.24 12.07
CA GLY A 9 31.03 2.60 12.52
C GLY A 9 29.63 2.79 13.11
N PHE A 10 28.75 1.78 13.06
CA PHE A 10 27.46 1.83 13.74
C PHE A 10 27.59 1.50 15.23
N VAL A 11 26.74 2.13 16.03
CA VAL A 11 26.55 1.86 17.45
C VAL A 11 25.80 0.53 17.59
N GLY A 12 26.47 -0.44 18.20
CA GLY A 12 25.94 -1.78 18.46
C GLY A 12 24.73 -1.80 19.40
N GLY A 13 23.98 -2.90 19.37
CA GLY A 13 22.68 -3.01 20.03
C GLY A 13 22.04 -4.39 19.89
N ASN A 14 20.77 -4.49 20.27
CA ASN A 14 19.99 -5.71 20.10
C ASN A 14 19.87 -6.07 18.61
N TRP A 15 19.82 -5.04 17.76
CA TRP A 15 19.75 -5.18 16.31
C TRP A 15 20.90 -6.00 15.69
N GLU A 16 22.02 -6.21 16.38
CA GLU A 16 23.11 -7.07 15.90
C GLU A 16 22.82 -8.57 16.11
N HIS A 17 21.93 -8.89 17.04
CA HIS A 17 21.64 -10.24 17.49
C HIS A 17 20.27 -10.74 17.01
N GLU A 18 19.30 -9.83 16.88
CA GLU A 18 17.94 -10.12 16.40
C GLU A 18 17.50 -9.12 15.32
N ILE A 19 16.40 -9.43 14.63
CA ILE A 19 15.83 -8.56 13.60
C ILE A 19 15.08 -7.39 14.28
N ASP A 20 15.82 -6.33 14.58
CA ASP A 20 15.32 -5.11 15.23
C ASP A 20 15.81 -3.84 14.52
N VAL A 21 15.14 -3.50 13.42
CA VAL A 21 15.42 -2.28 12.65
C VAL A 21 15.19 -1.01 13.49
N ARG A 22 14.23 -1.05 14.43
CA ARG A 22 13.94 0.11 15.29
C ARG A 22 15.12 0.40 16.21
N ASP A 23 15.67 -0.62 16.88
CA ASP A 23 16.85 -0.44 17.75
C ASP A 23 18.06 0.06 16.95
N PHE A 24 18.27 -0.46 15.73
CA PHE A 24 19.28 0.07 14.81
C PHE A 24 19.07 1.56 14.54
N ILE A 25 17.85 1.96 14.16
CA ILE A 25 17.53 3.36 13.88
C ILE A 25 17.82 4.20 15.11
N GLN A 26 17.20 3.91 16.25
CA GLN A 26 17.27 4.73 17.46
C GLN A 26 18.70 4.98 17.97
N LYS A 27 19.59 4.01 17.76
CA LYS A 27 21.00 4.09 18.16
C LYS A 27 21.88 4.87 17.18
N ASN A 28 21.50 4.96 15.90
CA ASN A 28 22.42 5.38 14.84
C ASN A 28 21.99 6.63 14.06
N TYR A 29 20.70 7.00 14.09
CA TYR A 29 20.25 8.18 13.35
C TYR A 29 20.75 9.49 13.97
N THR A 30 20.98 10.48 13.12
CA THR A 30 21.37 11.84 13.54
C THR A 30 20.17 12.77 13.32
N PRO A 31 19.48 13.23 14.39
CA PRO A 31 18.45 14.26 14.25
C PRO A 31 19.00 15.50 13.54
N TYR A 32 18.18 16.09 12.67
CA TYR A 32 18.55 17.28 11.91
C TYR A 32 17.58 18.43 12.21
N ASP A 33 18.11 19.49 12.81
CA ASP A 33 17.37 20.72 13.17
C ASP A 33 17.66 21.89 12.22
N GLY A 34 18.50 21.69 11.20
CA GLY A 34 18.81 22.68 10.18
C GLY A 34 17.70 22.85 9.13
N ASP A 35 17.98 23.68 8.12
CA ASP A 35 17.04 24.03 7.04
C ASP A 35 17.39 23.36 5.71
N GLU A 36 16.69 23.75 4.65
CA GLU A 36 16.87 23.20 3.31
C GLU A 36 18.14 23.68 2.58
N SER A 37 19.00 24.51 3.19
CA SER A 37 20.12 25.16 2.47
C SER A 37 21.22 24.20 2.00
N PHE A 38 21.23 22.96 2.50
CA PHE A 38 22.21 21.95 2.13
C PHE A 38 21.80 21.17 0.86
N LEU A 39 20.54 21.28 0.42
CA LEU A 39 20.02 20.48 -0.68
C LEU A 39 20.75 20.78 -1.98
N ALA A 40 20.89 19.74 -2.80
CA ALA A 40 21.57 19.80 -4.08
C ALA A 40 20.58 19.72 -5.24
N GLU A 41 20.82 20.53 -6.26
CA GLU A 41 20.14 20.49 -7.56
C GLU A 41 20.27 19.11 -8.23
N PRO A 42 19.35 18.74 -9.16
CA PRO A 42 19.41 17.46 -9.83
C PRO A 42 20.67 17.32 -10.69
N THR A 43 21.23 16.11 -10.76
CA THR A 43 22.35 15.82 -11.66
C THR A 43 21.89 15.78 -13.11
N GLU A 44 22.83 15.88 -14.05
CA GLU A 44 22.51 15.67 -15.46
C GLU A 44 21.91 14.29 -15.74
N ASN A 45 22.32 13.24 -15.02
CA ASN A 45 21.78 11.90 -15.20
C ASN A 45 20.32 11.84 -14.73
N THR A 46 20.02 12.42 -13.56
CA THR A 46 18.66 12.53 -13.05
C THR A 46 17.76 13.26 -14.05
N THR A 47 18.20 14.41 -14.56
CA THR A 47 17.43 15.18 -15.55
C THR A 47 17.20 14.38 -16.84
N LYS A 48 18.23 13.75 -17.41
CA LYS A 48 18.12 12.94 -18.65
C LYS A 48 17.16 11.76 -18.47
N LEU A 49 17.31 11.01 -17.38
CA LEU A 49 16.44 9.87 -17.07
C LEU A 49 15.00 10.33 -16.85
N TRP A 50 14.80 11.43 -16.12
CA TRP A 50 13.47 11.93 -15.85
C TRP A 50 12.77 12.47 -17.10
N ASP A 51 13.50 13.14 -18.00
CA ASP A 51 12.98 13.59 -19.29
C ASP A 51 12.50 12.41 -20.15
N GLU A 52 13.24 11.29 -20.16
CA GLU A 52 12.81 10.07 -20.83
C GLU A 52 11.53 9.50 -20.22
N VAL A 53 11.47 9.39 -18.90
CA VAL A 53 10.29 8.90 -18.16
C VAL A 53 9.08 9.81 -18.40
N MET A 54 9.26 11.12 -18.43
CA MET A 54 8.20 12.08 -18.74
C MET A 54 7.70 11.94 -20.18
N GLY A 55 8.59 11.64 -21.13
CA GLY A 55 8.23 11.26 -22.49
C GLY A 55 7.39 9.98 -22.54
N LEU A 56 7.70 8.98 -21.70
CA LEU A 56 6.91 7.76 -21.59
C LEU A 56 5.53 8.01 -20.96
N PHE A 57 5.42 8.88 -19.95
CA PHE A 57 4.13 9.30 -19.40
C PHE A 57 3.28 10.08 -20.42
N ALA A 58 3.91 10.89 -21.28
CA ALA A 58 3.19 11.54 -22.38
C ALA A 58 2.59 10.50 -23.34
N LYS A 59 3.39 9.49 -23.73
CA LYS A 59 2.92 8.37 -24.55
C LYS A 59 1.84 7.54 -23.86
N GLU A 60 1.95 7.29 -22.55
CA GLU A 60 0.92 6.61 -21.77
C GLU A 60 -0.42 7.36 -21.81
N ARG A 61 -0.39 8.69 -21.67
CA ARG A 61 -1.60 9.54 -21.80
C ARG A 61 -2.17 9.51 -23.22
N GLU A 62 -1.32 9.59 -24.24
CA GLU A 62 -1.74 9.50 -25.66
C GLU A 62 -2.36 8.13 -25.99
N ALA A 63 -1.89 7.06 -25.35
CA ALA A 63 -2.42 5.70 -25.47
C ALA A 63 -3.70 5.45 -24.64
N GLY A 64 -4.24 6.46 -23.95
CA GLY A 64 -5.46 6.33 -23.15
C GLY A 64 -5.24 5.83 -21.72
N GLY A 65 -4.00 5.84 -21.23
CA GLY A 65 -3.64 5.58 -19.84
C GLY A 65 -2.80 4.34 -19.59
N VAL A 66 -2.57 3.49 -20.60
CA VAL A 66 -1.69 2.31 -20.50
C VAL A 66 -0.74 2.26 -21.68
N LEU A 67 0.57 2.21 -21.42
CA LEU A 67 1.58 2.22 -22.48
C LEU A 67 1.84 0.84 -23.09
N ASP A 68 1.96 -0.19 -22.25
CA ASP A 68 2.22 -1.57 -22.66
C ASP A 68 1.77 -2.53 -21.55
N MET A 69 1.49 -3.79 -21.89
CA MET A 69 1.02 -4.83 -20.97
C MET A 69 1.58 -6.20 -21.32
N ASP A 70 1.87 -7.03 -20.31
CA ASP A 70 2.07 -8.46 -20.55
C ASP A 70 0.74 -9.16 -20.89
N THR A 71 0.80 -10.11 -21.80
CA THR A 71 -0.35 -10.95 -22.21
C THR A 71 -0.07 -12.45 -22.11
N ASP A 72 1.19 -12.84 -22.09
CA ASP A 72 1.68 -14.22 -22.18
C ASP A 72 2.67 -14.60 -21.06
N LEU A 73 2.98 -13.67 -20.16
CA LEU A 73 3.89 -13.89 -19.02
C LEU A 73 3.25 -13.50 -17.69
N VAL A 74 2.93 -14.48 -16.86
CA VAL A 74 2.43 -14.23 -15.50
C VAL A 74 3.55 -13.71 -14.60
N SER A 75 3.31 -12.58 -13.95
CA SER A 75 4.26 -11.95 -13.04
C SER A 75 4.52 -12.78 -11.79
N THR A 76 5.80 -12.91 -11.45
CA THR A 76 6.33 -13.43 -10.20
C THR A 76 7.54 -12.58 -9.80
N ILE A 77 8.19 -12.85 -8.66
CA ILE A 77 9.41 -12.14 -8.26
C ILE A 77 10.52 -12.25 -9.33
N ILE A 78 10.58 -13.36 -10.06
CA ILE A 78 11.70 -13.71 -10.98
C ILE A 78 11.27 -13.94 -12.43
N SER A 79 10.03 -13.65 -12.81
CA SER A 79 9.51 -13.95 -14.15
C SER A 79 10.17 -13.13 -15.25
N HIS A 80 10.43 -11.85 -14.96
CA HIS A 80 10.93 -10.90 -15.95
C HIS A 80 12.45 -10.75 -15.87
N PRO A 81 13.13 -10.52 -17.00
CA PRO A 81 14.53 -10.12 -16.99
C PRO A 81 14.71 -8.71 -16.41
N ALA A 82 15.97 -8.27 -16.28
CA ALA A 82 16.28 -6.91 -15.85
C ALA A 82 15.76 -5.88 -16.88
N GLY A 83 15.07 -4.86 -16.38
CA GLY A 83 14.62 -3.71 -17.15
C GLY A 83 15.29 -2.42 -16.66
N TYR A 84 15.55 -1.50 -17.58
CA TYR A 84 16.25 -0.24 -17.35
C TYR A 84 15.52 0.91 -18.07
N ILE A 85 15.73 2.14 -17.60
CA ILE A 85 15.43 3.35 -18.38
C ILE A 85 16.62 3.57 -19.31
N ASP A 86 17.79 3.82 -18.70
CA ASP A 86 19.09 3.90 -19.36
C ASP A 86 20.18 3.45 -18.39
N GLN A 87 20.59 2.18 -18.52
CA GLN A 87 21.40 1.45 -17.53
C GLN A 87 22.68 2.19 -17.07
N PRO A 88 23.50 2.80 -17.94
CA PRO A 88 24.72 3.49 -17.53
C PRO A 88 24.49 4.73 -16.67
N LEU A 89 23.29 5.33 -16.73
CA LEU A 89 22.94 6.55 -16.00
C LEU A 89 22.35 6.25 -14.62
N GLU A 90 21.79 5.05 -14.43
CA GLU A 90 21.03 4.71 -13.22
C GLU A 90 21.90 4.36 -12.01
N LYS A 91 21.84 5.18 -10.96
CA LYS A 91 22.38 4.82 -9.62
C LYS A 91 21.56 3.74 -8.90
N ILE A 92 20.24 3.74 -9.07
CA ILE A 92 19.30 2.77 -8.50
C ILE A 92 18.51 2.16 -9.64
N VAL A 93 18.56 0.83 -9.75
CA VAL A 93 17.99 0.05 -10.85
C VAL A 93 16.86 -0.86 -10.38
N GLY A 94 16.03 -1.29 -11.33
CA GLY A 94 14.97 -2.25 -11.10
C GLY A 94 13.61 -1.76 -11.59
N LEU A 95 12.94 -2.56 -12.42
CA LEU A 95 11.59 -2.30 -12.94
C LEU A 95 10.70 -3.54 -12.76
N GLN A 96 9.38 -3.31 -12.67
CA GLN A 96 8.39 -4.39 -12.52
C GLN A 96 8.40 -5.36 -13.70
N THR A 97 8.72 -4.88 -14.90
CA THR A 97 8.87 -5.67 -16.12
C THR A 97 10.20 -5.31 -16.80
N GLU A 98 10.44 -5.80 -18.01
CA GLU A 98 11.65 -5.53 -18.78
C GLU A 98 11.67 -4.13 -19.43
N LYS A 99 10.55 -3.38 -19.36
CA LYS A 99 10.43 -2.02 -19.91
C LYS A 99 9.82 -1.05 -18.91
N PRO A 100 10.19 0.24 -18.97
CA PRO A 100 9.55 1.27 -18.15
C PRO A 100 8.06 1.41 -18.48
N LEU A 101 7.23 1.52 -17.43
CA LEU A 101 5.77 1.67 -17.47
C LEU A 101 4.97 0.52 -18.12
N LYS A 102 5.60 -0.58 -18.55
CA LYS A 102 4.89 -1.77 -19.00
C LYS A 102 4.28 -2.50 -17.80
N ARG A 103 2.95 -2.70 -17.84
CA ARG A 103 2.17 -3.30 -16.74
C ARG A 103 2.24 -4.83 -16.79
N ALA A 104 2.59 -5.45 -15.67
CA ALA A 104 2.70 -6.90 -15.58
C ALA A 104 1.33 -7.60 -15.52
N LEU A 105 1.26 -8.84 -16.02
CA LEU A 105 0.06 -9.67 -15.95
C LEU A 105 0.00 -10.40 -14.60
N MET A 106 -0.88 -9.92 -13.72
CA MET A 106 -1.07 -10.48 -12.36
C MET A 106 -2.42 -11.17 -12.22
N VAL A 107 -2.41 -12.50 -12.12
CA VAL A 107 -3.61 -13.34 -12.26
C VAL A 107 -4.07 -14.01 -10.96
N ASN A 108 -3.22 -14.11 -9.93
CA ASN A 108 -3.56 -14.77 -8.66
C ASN A 108 -4.75 -14.10 -7.96
N GLY A 109 -4.86 -12.76 -8.07
CA GLY A 109 -6.01 -11.98 -7.60
C GLY A 109 -7.31 -12.32 -8.36
N GLY A 110 -7.21 -12.69 -9.65
CA GLY A 110 -8.32 -13.15 -10.46
C GLY A 110 -8.12 -13.02 -11.96
N ILE A 111 -8.23 -14.14 -12.68
CA ILE A 111 -8.02 -14.20 -14.14
C ILE A 111 -9.03 -13.38 -14.94
N ARG A 112 -10.29 -13.32 -14.48
CA ARG A 112 -11.34 -12.56 -15.16
C ARG A 112 -11.01 -11.06 -15.25
N MET A 113 -10.47 -10.50 -14.17
CA MET A 113 -10.13 -9.07 -14.11
C MET A 113 -8.86 -8.78 -14.90
N ALA A 114 -7.88 -9.69 -14.88
CA ALA A 114 -6.70 -9.58 -15.73
C ALA A 114 -7.08 -9.57 -17.22
N VAL A 115 -7.94 -10.50 -17.66
CA VAL A 115 -8.46 -10.55 -19.04
C VAL A 115 -9.25 -9.29 -19.38
N ALA A 116 -10.12 -8.82 -18.47
CA ALA A 116 -10.88 -7.60 -18.69
C ALA A 116 -9.98 -6.37 -18.86
N ALA A 117 -8.97 -6.21 -17.98
CA ALA A 117 -8.01 -5.12 -18.03
C ALA A 117 -7.21 -5.12 -19.34
N CYS A 118 -6.71 -6.28 -19.80
CA CYS A 118 -6.04 -6.39 -21.10
C CYS A 118 -6.98 -6.03 -22.25
N LYS A 119 -8.19 -6.63 -22.30
CA LYS A 119 -9.15 -6.43 -23.39
C LYS A 119 -9.55 -4.97 -23.55
N GLN A 120 -9.73 -4.25 -22.45
CA GLN A 120 -10.09 -2.83 -22.47
C GLN A 120 -8.97 -1.94 -23.01
N ASN A 121 -7.72 -2.38 -22.91
CA ASN A 121 -6.56 -1.68 -23.48
C ASN A 121 -6.17 -2.23 -24.86
N GLY A 122 -7.01 -3.06 -25.50
CA GLY A 122 -6.77 -3.61 -26.84
C GLY A 122 -5.86 -4.83 -26.90
N TYR A 123 -5.63 -5.49 -25.77
CA TYR A 123 -4.78 -6.69 -25.65
C TYR A 123 -5.60 -7.95 -25.40
N GLU A 124 -5.10 -9.09 -25.88
CA GLU A 124 -5.67 -10.41 -25.60
C GLU A 124 -4.68 -11.24 -24.78
N VAL A 125 -5.13 -11.77 -23.64
CA VAL A 125 -4.33 -12.67 -22.78
C VAL A 125 -4.24 -14.05 -23.44
N ASP A 126 -3.07 -14.68 -23.35
CA ASP A 126 -2.84 -16.03 -23.85
C ASP A 126 -3.93 -17.01 -23.34
N PRO A 127 -4.66 -17.69 -24.25
CA PRO A 127 -5.68 -18.66 -23.88
C PRO A 127 -5.19 -19.78 -22.96
N GLU A 128 -3.91 -20.17 -23.04
CA GLU A 128 -3.32 -21.17 -22.15
C GLU A 128 -3.25 -20.65 -20.70
N ILE A 129 -2.87 -19.39 -20.49
CA ILE A 129 -2.92 -18.76 -19.16
C ILE A 129 -4.36 -18.71 -18.64
N VAL A 130 -5.32 -18.33 -19.51
CA VAL A 130 -6.73 -18.32 -19.12
C VAL A 130 -7.19 -19.72 -18.71
N ASN A 131 -6.80 -20.76 -19.46
CA ASN A 131 -7.10 -22.15 -19.13
C ASN A 131 -6.48 -22.55 -17.79
N ILE A 132 -5.21 -22.23 -17.55
CA ILE A 132 -4.51 -22.56 -16.30
C ILE A 132 -5.23 -21.96 -15.09
N TYR A 133 -5.54 -20.67 -15.13
CA TYR A 133 -6.14 -19.98 -13.98
C TYR A 133 -7.67 -20.11 -13.88
N THR A 134 -8.28 -20.81 -14.84
CA THR A 134 -9.69 -21.22 -14.77
C THR A 134 -9.83 -22.67 -14.29
N ASN A 135 -8.96 -23.58 -14.77
CA ASN A 135 -9.15 -25.02 -14.63
C ASN A 135 -8.12 -25.72 -13.73
N TYR A 136 -6.91 -25.18 -13.56
CA TYR A 136 -5.84 -25.82 -12.77
C TYR A 136 -5.50 -25.05 -11.48
N ARG A 137 -5.35 -23.73 -11.57
CA ARG A 137 -5.04 -22.84 -10.44
C ARG A 137 -6.20 -21.91 -10.16
N LYS A 138 -7.03 -22.27 -9.18
CA LYS A 138 -8.11 -21.40 -8.71
C LYS A 138 -7.56 -20.07 -8.19
N THR A 139 -8.22 -18.95 -8.49
CA THR A 139 -7.80 -17.59 -8.10
C THR A 139 -8.55 -17.10 -6.85
N HIS A 140 -8.04 -16.04 -6.22
CA HIS A 140 -8.70 -15.36 -5.10
C HIS A 140 -10.15 -14.98 -5.43
N ASN A 141 -10.36 -14.25 -6.53
CA ASN A 141 -11.69 -13.87 -7.00
C ASN A 141 -12.65 -15.06 -7.16
N ALA A 142 -12.22 -16.14 -7.84
CA ALA A 142 -13.05 -17.33 -7.99
C ALA A 142 -13.38 -17.98 -6.63
N GLY A 143 -12.42 -17.99 -5.70
CA GLY A 143 -12.63 -18.43 -4.32
C GLY A 143 -13.71 -17.62 -3.60
N VAL A 144 -13.63 -16.30 -3.66
CA VAL A 144 -14.59 -15.40 -3.00
C VAL A 144 -15.99 -15.58 -3.56
N PHE A 145 -16.13 -15.56 -4.89
CA PHE A 145 -17.45 -15.65 -5.51
C PHE A 145 -18.09 -17.03 -5.30
N ASP A 146 -17.34 -18.11 -5.20
CA ASP A 146 -17.90 -19.43 -4.85
C ASP A 146 -18.47 -19.48 -3.42
N ALA A 147 -17.96 -18.63 -2.51
CA ALA A 147 -18.39 -18.59 -1.11
C ALA A 147 -19.42 -17.48 -0.81
N TYR A 148 -19.54 -16.46 -1.66
CA TYR A 148 -20.51 -15.38 -1.48
C TYR A 148 -21.97 -15.87 -1.52
N THR A 149 -22.76 -15.35 -0.58
CA THR A 149 -24.21 -15.55 -0.56
C THR A 149 -24.91 -14.68 -1.62
N PRO A 150 -26.15 -15.02 -2.02
CA PRO A 150 -26.96 -14.14 -2.86
C PRO A 150 -27.14 -12.73 -2.29
N GLU A 151 -27.28 -12.60 -0.96
CA GLU A 151 -27.40 -11.32 -0.26
C GLU A 151 -26.14 -10.46 -0.40
N MET A 152 -24.94 -11.04 -0.23
CA MET A 152 -23.68 -10.31 -0.41
C MET A 152 -23.54 -9.79 -1.84
N ARG A 153 -23.95 -10.59 -2.84
CA ARG A 153 -23.94 -10.19 -4.25
C ARG A 153 -24.93 -9.06 -4.52
N ALA A 154 -26.12 -9.11 -3.93
CA ALA A 154 -27.12 -8.04 -4.04
C ALA A 154 -26.63 -6.73 -3.40
N CYS A 155 -25.97 -6.81 -2.22
CA CYS A 155 -25.37 -5.65 -1.57
C CYS A 155 -24.23 -5.04 -2.39
N ARG A 156 -23.45 -5.88 -3.06
CA ARG A 156 -22.40 -5.45 -4.00
C ARG A 156 -22.99 -4.76 -5.23
N HIS A 157 -24.02 -5.35 -5.84
CA HIS A 157 -24.67 -4.82 -7.04
C HIS A 157 -25.39 -3.48 -6.81
N SER A 158 -26.02 -3.32 -5.64
CA SER A 158 -26.70 -2.08 -5.24
C SER A 158 -25.75 -0.98 -4.75
N HIS A 159 -24.44 -1.27 -4.65
CA HIS A 159 -23.43 -0.35 -4.13
C HIS A 159 -23.68 0.12 -2.69
N ILE A 160 -24.45 -0.61 -1.88
CA ILE A 160 -24.52 -0.37 -0.42
C ILE A 160 -23.24 -0.86 0.28
N ILE A 161 -22.56 -1.85 -0.29
CA ILE A 161 -21.17 -2.21 0.03
C ILE A 161 -20.38 -2.15 -1.27
N THR A 162 -19.29 -1.38 -1.32
CA THR A 162 -18.60 -1.11 -2.59
C THR A 162 -17.09 -1.15 -2.48
N GLY A 163 -16.45 -1.57 -3.57
CA GLY A 163 -15.00 -1.63 -3.71
C GLY A 163 -14.32 -2.65 -2.80
N LEU A 164 -15.00 -3.71 -2.38
CA LEU A 164 -14.35 -4.79 -1.62
C LEU A 164 -13.18 -5.40 -2.43
N PRO A 165 -12.09 -5.86 -1.79
CA PRO A 165 -10.97 -6.48 -2.50
C PRO A 165 -11.28 -7.93 -2.90
N ASP A 166 -12.37 -8.13 -3.64
CA ASP A 166 -12.79 -9.41 -4.22
C ASP A 166 -12.34 -9.59 -5.69
N ALA A 167 -11.73 -8.55 -6.26
CA ALA A 167 -11.38 -8.47 -7.69
C ALA A 167 -9.94 -7.99 -7.97
N TYR A 168 -9.15 -7.75 -6.92
CA TYR A 168 -7.77 -7.26 -6.99
C TYR A 168 -7.05 -7.60 -5.67
N GLY A 169 -5.72 -7.46 -5.60
CA GLY A 169 -4.97 -7.70 -4.37
C GLY A 169 -5.39 -6.79 -3.21
N ARG A 170 -5.51 -7.32 -1.99
CA ARG A 170 -6.04 -6.54 -0.85
C ARG A 170 -5.15 -5.35 -0.46
N GLY A 171 -3.83 -5.45 -0.61
CA GLY A 171 -2.88 -4.42 -0.16
C GLY A 171 -2.94 -4.20 1.35
N ARG A 172 -2.58 -2.98 1.83
CA ARG A 172 -2.53 -2.63 3.27
C ARG A 172 -1.56 -3.49 4.09
N ILE A 173 -0.47 -3.89 3.45
CA ILE A 173 0.65 -4.61 4.05
C ILE A 173 1.92 -3.84 3.69
N ILE A 174 2.78 -3.60 4.68
CA ILE A 174 4.08 -2.98 4.49
C ILE A 174 5.13 -3.96 5.00
N GLY A 175 5.80 -4.66 4.08
CA GLY A 175 6.99 -5.42 4.44
C GLY A 175 8.08 -4.47 4.95
N ASP A 176 8.84 -4.86 5.97
CA ASP A 176 9.94 -4.04 6.45
C ASP A 176 11.14 -4.16 5.50
N TYR A 177 11.09 -3.45 4.37
CA TYR A 177 12.08 -3.54 3.29
C TYR A 177 13.49 -3.14 3.74
N ARG A 178 13.59 -2.34 4.80
CA ARG A 178 14.85 -1.94 5.46
C ARG A 178 15.64 -3.15 5.99
N ARG A 179 14.94 -4.24 6.33
CA ARG A 179 15.58 -5.50 6.76
C ARG A 179 16.51 -6.07 5.70
N VAL A 180 16.17 -5.94 4.41
CA VAL A 180 17.00 -6.44 3.31
C VAL A 180 18.34 -5.70 3.31
N ALA A 181 18.31 -4.37 3.45
CA ALA A 181 19.51 -3.54 3.53
C ALA A 181 20.32 -3.82 4.81
N LEU A 182 19.67 -3.88 5.97
CA LEU A 182 20.37 -4.01 7.26
C LEU A 182 20.98 -5.39 7.49
N TYR A 183 20.30 -6.45 7.07
CA TYR A 183 20.66 -7.83 7.42
C TYR A 183 21.17 -8.67 6.25
N GLY A 184 20.84 -8.30 5.01
CA GLY A 184 20.99 -9.19 3.87
C GLY A 184 19.98 -10.34 3.91
N VAL A 185 19.73 -10.92 2.75
CA VAL A 185 18.66 -11.92 2.60
C VAL A 185 18.99 -13.24 3.31
N ASP A 186 20.25 -13.64 3.40
CA ASP A 186 20.62 -14.94 4.00
C ASP A 186 20.29 -14.97 5.50
N ARG A 187 20.56 -13.88 6.23
CA ARG A 187 20.20 -13.76 7.65
C ARG A 187 18.68 -13.83 7.85
N LEU A 188 17.90 -13.23 6.96
CA LEU A 188 16.43 -13.29 7.01
C LEU A 188 15.91 -14.70 6.73
N ILE A 189 16.54 -15.43 5.81
CA ILE A 189 16.23 -16.84 5.55
C ILE A 189 16.54 -17.71 6.77
N GLU A 190 17.68 -17.49 7.44
CA GLU A 190 18.04 -18.19 8.67
C GLU A 190 17.00 -17.97 9.77
N GLU A 191 16.56 -16.72 9.97
CA GLU A 191 15.53 -16.38 10.94
C GLU A 191 14.21 -17.11 10.63
N LYS A 192 13.74 -17.07 9.37
CA LYS A 192 12.51 -17.77 8.97
C LYS A 192 12.61 -19.29 9.07
N LYS A 193 13.79 -19.87 8.86
CA LYS A 193 14.03 -21.30 9.11
C LYS A 193 13.95 -21.62 10.60
N ALA A 194 14.47 -20.75 11.47
CA ALA A 194 14.36 -20.90 12.92
C ALA A 194 12.91 -20.79 13.39
N GLU A 195 12.14 -19.81 12.88
CA GLU A 195 10.69 -19.69 13.13
C GLU A 195 9.95 -20.96 12.70
N HIS A 196 10.24 -21.47 11.50
CA HIS A 196 9.63 -22.69 10.97
C HIS A 196 9.98 -23.95 11.78
N ALA A 197 11.20 -24.05 12.31
CA ALA A 197 11.61 -25.13 13.20
C ALA A 197 10.94 -25.00 14.58
N GLY A 198 10.66 -23.77 15.03
CA GLY A 198 10.07 -23.45 16.32
C GLY A 198 8.53 -23.53 16.40
N THR A 199 7.84 -23.90 15.32
CA THR A 199 6.36 -24.03 15.34
C THR A 199 5.87 -25.14 16.28
N GLN A 200 4.57 -25.13 16.59
CA GLN A 200 3.96 -26.16 17.44
C GLN A 200 4.14 -27.58 16.87
N LYS A 201 4.27 -28.56 17.76
CA LYS A 201 4.42 -29.98 17.40
C LYS A 201 3.10 -30.64 16.98
N THR A 202 1.95 -30.12 17.45
CA THR A 202 0.62 -30.66 17.11
C THR A 202 0.13 -30.08 15.79
N MET A 203 -0.18 -30.93 14.82
CA MET A 203 -0.56 -30.52 13.47
C MET A 203 -2.07 -30.33 13.33
N ASN A 204 -2.59 -29.21 13.85
CA ASN A 204 -3.93 -28.70 13.52
C ASN A 204 -3.89 -27.77 12.31
N GLU A 205 -5.05 -27.37 11.78
CA GLU A 205 -5.15 -26.51 10.59
C GLU A 205 -4.33 -25.21 10.72
N ALA A 206 -4.44 -24.52 11.86
CA ALA A 206 -3.70 -23.27 12.11
C ALA A 206 -2.17 -23.48 12.08
N THR A 207 -1.69 -24.59 12.65
CA THR A 207 -0.26 -24.92 12.66
C THR A 207 0.24 -25.32 11.28
N ILE A 208 -0.54 -26.12 10.54
CA ILE A 208 -0.20 -26.53 9.17
C ILE A 208 -0.13 -25.29 8.27
N ARG A 209 -1.13 -24.42 8.32
CA ARG A 209 -1.16 -23.16 7.56
C ARG A 209 0.04 -22.28 7.91
N HIS A 210 0.32 -22.06 9.19
CA HIS A 210 1.45 -21.24 9.61
C HIS A 210 2.80 -21.78 9.11
N ARG A 211 2.98 -23.11 9.13
CA ARG A 211 4.20 -23.74 8.58
C ARG A 211 4.31 -23.57 7.07
N GLU A 212 3.20 -23.74 6.34
CA GLU A 212 3.15 -23.50 4.90
C GLU A 212 3.47 -22.04 4.55
N GLU A 213 2.88 -21.08 5.26
CA GLU A 213 3.16 -19.65 5.12
C GLU A 213 4.64 -19.34 5.35
N LEU A 214 5.28 -19.92 6.38
CA LEU A 214 6.71 -19.75 6.63
C LEU A 214 7.58 -20.37 5.52
N ALA A 215 7.17 -21.51 4.96
CA ALA A 215 7.87 -22.13 3.84
C ALA A 215 7.76 -21.32 2.54
N GLU A 216 6.61 -20.68 2.29
CA GLU A 216 6.44 -19.72 1.19
C GLU A 216 7.29 -18.44 1.42
N GLN A 217 7.36 -17.93 2.66
CA GLN A 217 8.22 -16.80 3.02
C GLN A 217 9.70 -17.09 2.76
N ILE A 218 10.19 -18.26 3.15
CA ILE A 218 11.58 -18.70 2.89
C ILE A 218 11.84 -18.74 1.38
N ARG A 219 10.92 -19.30 0.58
CA ARG A 219 11.04 -19.34 -0.89
C ARG A 219 11.04 -17.94 -1.50
N ALA A 220 10.17 -17.03 -1.02
CA ALA A 220 10.11 -15.66 -1.48
C ALA A 220 11.44 -14.91 -1.24
N LEU A 221 12.08 -15.13 -0.09
CA LEU A 221 13.41 -14.58 0.19
C LEU A 221 14.49 -15.17 -0.74
N GLN A 222 14.41 -16.47 -1.06
CA GLN A 222 15.32 -17.08 -2.04
C GLN A 222 15.13 -16.49 -3.45
N GLU A 223 13.88 -16.26 -3.86
CA GLU A 223 13.53 -15.58 -5.10
C GLU A 223 14.01 -14.11 -5.09
N LEU A 224 13.94 -13.41 -3.96
CA LEU A 224 14.50 -12.06 -3.81
C LEU A 224 16.02 -12.06 -4.05
N ASN A 225 16.76 -13.04 -3.49
CA ASN A 225 18.18 -13.23 -3.79
C ASN A 225 18.45 -13.45 -5.31
N GLN A 226 17.57 -14.17 -5.99
CA GLN A 226 17.66 -14.35 -7.45
C GLN A 226 17.33 -13.06 -8.21
N LEU A 227 16.35 -12.28 -7.77
CA LEU A 227 16.06 -10.97 -8.33
C LEU A 227 17.28 -10.04 -8.26
N GLY A 228 17.97 -10.00 -7.12
CA GLY A 228 19.24 -9.27 -7.00
C GLY A 228 20.24 -9.70 -8.10
N LYS A 229 20.41 -11.01 -8.29
CA LYS A 229 21.32 -11.57 -9.31
C LYS A 229 20.91 -11.24 -10.75
N ILE A 230 19.62 -11.18 -11.05
CA ILE A 230 19.10 -10.77 -12.37
C ILE A 230 19.60 -9.36 -12.73
N TYR A 231 19.73 -8.48 -11.74
CA TYR A 231 20.27 -7.13 -11.89
C TYR A 231 21.78 -7.03 -11.60
N GLY A 232 22.47 -8.14 -11.36
CA GLY A 232 23.91 -8.17 -11.11
C GLY A 232 24.34 -7.87 -9.67
N PHE A 233 23.43 -7.90 -8.70
CA PHE A 233 23.70 -7.65 -7.28
C PHE A 233 23.70 -8.93 -6.45
N ASP A 234 24.63 -9.02 -5.49
CA ASP A 234 24.62 -10.04 -4.44
C ASP A 234 24.06 -9.44 -3.15
N ILE A 235 22.75 -9.59 -2.96
CA ILE A 235 22.01 -9.08 -1.78
C ILE A 235 21.91 -10.09 -0.63
N SER A 236 22.65 -11.21 -0.73
CA SER A 236 22.70 -12.22 0.35
C SER A 236 23.22 -11.63 1.67
N LYS A 237 24.04 -10.57 1.58
CA LYS A 237 24.70 -9.89 2.69
C LYS A 237 24.15 -8.48 2.90
N PRO A 238 24.32 -7.92 4.13
CA PRO A 238 23.97 -6.54 4.42
C PRO A 238 24.60 -5.54 3.45
N ALA A 239 23.88 -4.45 3.21
CA ALA A 239 24.36 -3.31 2.44
C ALA A 239 25.54 -2.62 3.13
N LYS A 240 26.57 -2.27 2.36
CA LYS A 240 27.84 -1.74 2.87
C LYS A 240 27.96 -0.24 2.77
N ASN A 241 27.16 0.40 1.92
CA ASN A 241 27.19 1.84 1.66
C ASN A 241 25.76 2.35 1.40
N PHE A 242 25.61 3.66 1.28
CA PHE A 242 24.33 4.31 1.08
C PHE A 242 23.62 3.84 -0.20
N GLN A 243 24.35 3.72 -1.32
CA GLN A 243 23.78 3.25 -2.58
C GLN A 243 23.26 1.80 -2.45
N GLU A 244 24.03 0.91 -1.84
CA GLU A 244 23.59 -0.47 -1.57
C GLU A 244 22.38 -0.48 -0.60
N ALA A 245 22.36 0.37 0.43
CA ALA A 245 21.25 0.39 1.38
C ALA A 245 19.93 0.79 0.71
N VAL A 246 19.98 1.80 -0.17
CA VAL A 246 18.84 2.21 -0.98
C VAL A 246 18.44 1.12 -1.98
N GLN A 247 19.41 0.53 -2.68
CA GLN A 247 19.15 -0.50 -3.69
C GLN A 247 18.58 -1.79 -3.08
N TRP A 248 19.04 -2.22 -1.89
CA TRP A 248 18.59 -3.46 -1.24
C TRP A 248 17.17 -3.29 -0.71
N LEU A 249 16.90 -2.14 -0.11
CA LEU A 249 15.55 -1.75 0.29
C LEU A 249 14.61 -1.74 -0.91
N TYR A 250 15.03 -1.09 -2.01
CA TYR A 250 14.25 -1.05 -3.22
C TYR A 250 14.03 -2.43 -3.83
N PHE A 251 15.01 -3.36 -3.82
CA PHE A 251 14.77 -4.73 -4.28
C PHE A 251 13.73 -5.47 -3.45
N GLY A 252 13.71 -5.28 -2.12
CA GLY A 252 12.65 -5.80 -1.27
C GLY A 252 11.26 -5.30 -1.68
N TYR A 253 11.16 -4.00 -1.95
CA TYR A 253 9.91 -3.38 -2.43
C TYR A 253 9.54 -3.81 -3.85
N LEU A 254 10.51 -3.83 -4.76
CA LEU A 254 10.35 -4.24 -6.16
C LEU A 254 9.80 -5.65 -6.27
N ALA A 255 10.33 -6.59 -5.49
CA ALA A 255 9.85 -7.94 -5.48
C ALA A 255 8.39 -8.02 -4.95
N ALA A 256 7.98 -7.15 -4.03
CA ALA A 256 6.58 -7.07 -3.59
C ALA A 256 5.66 -6.56 -4.72
N VAL A 257 6.06 -5.51 -5.45
CA VAL A 257 5.27 -4.96 -6.57
C VAL A 257 5.41 -5.76 -7.88
N LYS A 258 6.30 -6.74 -7.95
CA LYS A 258 6.33 -7.78 -9.00
C LYS A 258 5.38 -8.94 -8.71
N GLU A 259 5.13 -9.21 -7.43
CA GLU A 259 4.33 -10.35 -6.98
C GLU A 259 2.85 -9.99 -6.76
N GLN A 260 2.59 -8.81 -6.19
CA GLN A 260 1.27 -8.41 -5.71
C GLN A 260 0.80 -7.11 -6.36
N ASN A 261 -0.50 -7.05 -6.69
CA ASN A 261 -1.18 -5.84 -7.17
C ASN A 261 -2.16 -5.29 -6.13
N GLY A 262 -1.72 -5.21 -4.88
CA GLY A 262 -2.50 -4.61 -3.80
C GLY A 262 -3.07 -3.25 -4.20
N ALA A 263 -4.24 -2.87 -3.68
CA ALA A 263 -4.74 -1.50 -3.92
C ALA A 263 -3.70 -0.47 -3.51
N ALA A 264 -3.19 -0.60 -2.27
CA ALA A 264 -2.09 0.21 -1.75
C ALA A 264 -0.85 -0.65 -1.49
N MET A 265 0.26 -0.28 -2.13
CA MET A 265 1.58 -0.91 -2.01
C MET A 265 2.56 0.09 -1.38
N SER A 266 2.34 0.42 -0.11
CA SER A 266 3.14 1.45 0.58
C SER A 266 4.56 0.97 0.89
N ILE A 267 5.53 1.87 0.76
CA ILE A 267 6.96 1.56 0.94
C ILE A 267 7.41 1.67 2.40
N GLY A 268 6.71 2.41 3.26
CA GLY A 268 6.93 2.41 4.71
C GLY A 268 7.52 3.70 5.26
N ARG A 269 8.57 3.60 6.09
CA ARG A 269 9.25 4.72 6.77
C ARG A 269 10.75 4.51 6.70
N ASN A 270 11.34 5.01 5.64
CA ASN A 270 12.66 4.64 5.17
C ASN A 270 13.65 5.81 5.24
N SER A 271 13.17 7.04 5.08
CA SER A 271 14.03 8.24 5.05
C SER A 271 15.03 8.34 6.21
N THR A 272 14.57 8.23 7.46
CA THR A 272 15.44 8.26 8.66
C THR A 272 16.41 7.07 8.72
N PHE A 273 15.99 5.89 8.26
CA PHE A 273 16.84 4.70 8.21
C PHE A 273 17.96 4.85 7.17
N LEU A 274 17.61 5.31 5.97
CA LEU A 274 18.54 5.52 4.87
C LEU A 274 19.55 6.63 5.19
N ASP A 275 19.13 7.65 5.96
CA ASP A 275 20.02 8.74 6.37
C ASP A 275 21.21 8.28 7.22
N ILE A 276 21.07 7.18 7.97
CA ILE A 276 22.17 6.61 8.76
C ILE A 276 23.34 6.21 7.85
N TYR A 277 23.04 5.59 6.72
CA TYR A 277 24.04 5.21 5.73
C TYR A 277 24.56 6.43 4.96
N ALA A 278 23.66 7.36 4.57
CA ALA A 278 24.07 8.60 3.89
C ALA A 278 25.02 9.43 4.74
N GLU A 279 24.69 9.68 6.00
CA GLU A 279 25.48 10.51 6.90
C GLU A 279 26.83 9.86 7.23
N ARG A 280 26.89 8.53 7.34
CA ARG A 280 28.16 7.81 7.49
C ARG A 280 29.06 8.00 6.27
N ASP A 281 28.50 7.83 5.08
CA ASP A 281 29.25 7.90 3.82
C ASP A 281 29.67 9.35 3.50
N LEU A 282 28.82 10.34 3.80
CA LEU A 282 29.15 11.77 3.72
C LEU A 282 30.28 12.14 4.69
N LYS A 283 30.24 11.68 5.95
CA LYS A 283 31.31 11.92 6.94
C LYS A 283 32.64 11.27 6.54
N ALA A 284 32.58 10.12 5.88
CA ALA A 284 33.77 9.46 5.34
C ALA A 284 34.30 10.12 4.06
N GLY A 285 33.55 11.07 3.47
CA GLY A 285 33.90 11.73 2.22
C GLY A 285 33.88 10.80 1.01
N VAL A 286 33.13 9.69 1.08
CA VAL A 286 33.02 8.71 -0.04
C VAL A 286 31.91 9.07 -1.02
N ILE A 287 30.95 9.87 -0.60
CA ILE A 287 29.93 10.49 -1.44
C ILE A 287 29.82 11.97 -1.12
N THR A 288 29.33 12.73 -2.08
CA THR A 288 28.93 14.14 -1.95
C THR A 288 27.44 14.26 -1.68
N GLU A 289 26.98 15.45 -1.28
CA GLU A 289 25.56 15.74 -1.12
C GLU A 289 24.78 15.60 -2.44
N SER A 290 25.39 16.00 -3.57
CA SER A 290 24.79 15.84 -4.90
C SER A 290 24.61 14.37 -5.28
N GLU A 291 25.60 13.50 -4.98
CA GLU A 291 25.46 12.05 -5.19
C GLU A 291 24.43 11.43 -4.24
N ALA A 292 24.33 11.93 -3.00
CA ALA A 292 23.30 11.49 -2.06
C ALA A 292 21.89 11.84 -2.56
N GLN A 293 21.71 13.06 -3.09
CA GLN A 293 20.44 13.47 -3.71
C GLN A 293 20.14 12.67 -4.99
N GLU A 294 21.13 12.44 -5.87
CA GLU A 294 20.96 11.62 -7.09
C GLU A 294 20.43 10.21 -6.78
N ILE A 295 20.97 9.58 -5.73
CA ILE A 295 20.50 8.26 -5.29
C ILE A 295 19.04 8.30 -4.82
N ILE A 296 18.64 9.32 -4.06
CA ILE A 296 17.25 9.50 -3.61
C ILE A 296 16.32 9.84 -4.77
N ASP A 297 16.75 10.71 -5.69
CA ASP A 297 16.00 11.03 -6.90
C ASP A 297 15.77 9.77 -7.75
N HIS A 298 16.79 8.93 -7.92
CA HIS A 298 16.65 7.70 -8.71
C HIS A 298 15.79 6.65 -8.01
N LEU A 299 15.83 6.56 -6.68
CA LEU A 299 14.86 5.75 -5.93
C LEU A 299 13.43 6.24 -6.19
N VAL A 300 13.17 7.53 -5.94
CA VAL A 300 11.83 8.15 -6.09
C VAL A 300 11.33 8.05 -7.53
N MET A 301 12.21 8.19 -8.51
CA MET A 301 11.91 7.97 -9.92
C MET A 301 11.36 6.56 -10.17
N LYS A 302 11.96 5.53 -9.57
CA LYS A 302 11.43 4.17 -9.66
C LYS A 302 10.08 4.02 -8.98
N LEU A 303 9.87 4.65 -7.83
CA LEU A 303 8.59 4.64 -7.13
C LEU A 303 7.47 5.30 -7.95
N ARG A 304 7.78 6.37 -8.68
CA ARG A 304 6.87 7.05 -9.63
C ARG A 304 6.44 6.17 -10.80
N MET A 305 7.22 5.13 -11.12
CA MET A 305 7.00 4.25 -12.27
C MET A 305 6.30 2.94 -11.92
N VAL A 306 5.93 2.71 -10.66
CA VAL A 306 5.13 1.55 -10.29
C VAL A 306 3.75 1.66 -10.95
N LYS A 307 3.32 0.60 -11.64
CA LYS A 307 2.03 0.52 -12.33
C LYS A 307 1.43 -0.88 -12.19
N PHE A 308 0.10 -0.94 -12.16
CA PHE A 308 -0.65 -2.19 -12.20
C PHE A 308 -1.74 -2.14 -13.26
N ALA A 309 -1.99 -3.26 -13.93
CA ALA A 309 -3.15 -3.42 -14.78
C ALA A 309 -4.43 -3.35 -13.93
N ARG A 310 -5.34 -2.42 -14.26
CA ARG A 310 -6.61 -2.21 -13.54
C ARG A 310 -7.78 -2.19 -14.52
N THR A 311 -8.97 -2.54 -14.03
CA THR A 311 -10.21 -2.43 -14.80
C THR A 311 -10.81 -1.03 -14.63
N PRO A 312 -11.68 -0.54 -15.54
CA PRO A 312 -12.45 0.69 -15.41
C PRO A 312 -13.22 0.78 -14.10
N GLU A 313 -13.84 -0.31 -13.64
CA GLU A 313 -14.58 -0.29 -12.37
C GLU A 313 -13.63 0.01 -11.19
N TYR A 314 -12.39 -0.49 -11.24
CA TYR A 314 -11.37 -0.12 -10.27
C TYR A 314 -11.00 1.36 -10.42
N ASN A 315 -10.78 1.85 -11.65
CA ASN A 315 -10.40 3.24 -11.90
C ASN A 315 -11.51 4.25 -11.53
N GLU A 316 -12.79 3.86 -11.60
CA GLU A 316 -13.92 4.66 -11.11
C GLU A 316 -13.95 4.72 -9.58
N LEU A 317 -13.59 3.63 -8.91
CA LEU A 317 -13.51 3.57 -7.44
C LEU A 317 -12.26 4.28 -6.89
N PHE A 318 -11.16 4.19 -7.62
CA PHE A 318 -9.82 4.64 -7.27
C PHE A 318 -9.22 5.41 -8.45
N SER A 319 -9.68 6.65 -8.63
CA SER A 319 -9.31 7.49 -9.76
C SER A 319 -7.87 8.00 -9.68
N GLY A 320 -7.28 8.27 -10.85
CA GLY A 320 -5.93 8.83 -10.97
C GLY A 320 -4.80 7.81 -11.08
N ASP A 321 -5.12 6.53 -11.32
CA ASP A 321 -4.15 5.42 -11.36
C ASP A 321 -3.25 5.37 -10.10
N PRO A 322 -3.82 5.41 -8.88
CA PRO A 322 -3.05 5.46 -7.65
C PRO A 322 -2.45 4.09 -7.32
N GLN A 323 -1.24 4.10 -6.76
CA GLN A 323 -0.55 2.91 -6.26
C GLN A 323 -0.36 2.97 -4.73
N TRP A 324 -0.49 4.18 -4.17
CA TRP A 324 -0.21 4.56 -2.80
C TRP A 324 1.13 4.02 -2.32
N VAL A 325 2.19 4.37 -3.06
CA VAL A 325 3.59 4.14 -2.66
C VAL A 325 3.93 5.11 -1.54
N THR A 326 3.35 4.86 -0.37
CA THR A 326 3.34 5.82 0.74
C THR A 326 4.64 5.71 1.54
N GLU A 327 5.32 6.84 1.67
CA GLU A 327 6.54 7.01 2.47
C GLU A 327 6.23 7.96 3.63
N SER A 328 6.46 7.50 4.86
CA SER A 328 6.29 8.28 6.07
C SER A 328 7.58 9.03 6.41
N LEU A 329 7.50 10.35 6.56
CA LEU A 329 8.64 11.24 6.75
C LEU A 329 8.63 11.89 8.14
N GLY A 330 9.80 11.98 8.77
CA GLY A 330 9.97 12.72 10.04
C GLY A 330 9.29 12.05 11.23
N GLY A 331 8.49 12.80 11.99
CA GLY A 331 7.94 12.40 13.28
C GLY A 331 8.90 12.61 14.45
N MET A 332 8.49 12.18 15.64
CA MET A 332 9.31 12.22 16.86
C MET A 332 9.56 10.81 17.40
N GLY A 333 10.70 10.63 18.05
CA GLY A 333 11.02 9.46 18.86
C GLY A 333 10.20 9.42 20.15
N VAL A 334 10.00 8.24 20.72
CA VAL A 334 9.40 8.11 22.06
C VAL A 334 10.31 8.71 23.14
N ASP A 335 11.61 8.86 22.84
CA ASP A 335 12.60 9.53 23.68
C ASP A 335 12.55 11.07 23.61
N GLY A 336 11.69 11.62 22.75
CA GLY A 336 11.47 13.05 22.58
C GLY A 336 12.37 13.73 21.53
N ARG A 337 13.36 13.03 20.96
CA ARG A 337 14.15 13.56 19.84
C ARG A 337 13.32 13.61 18.56
N SER A 338 13.58 14.61 17.71
CA SER A 338 13.01 14.64 16.36
C SER A 338 13.59 13.49 15.53
N MET A 339 12.76 12.78 14.77
CA MET A 339 13.21 11.78 13.78
C MET A 339 13.39 12.38 12.38
N VAL A 340 13.27 13.71 12.25
CA VAL A 340 13.65 14.44 11.03
C VAL A 340 15.15 14.33 10.82
N THR A 341 15.52 13.98 9.59
CA THR A 341 16.90 13.86 9.12
C THR A 341 17.09 14.61 7.81
N LYS A 342 18.33 14.77 7.34
CA LYS A 342 18.60 15.38 6.03
C LYS A 342 17.88 14.63 4.90
N THR A 343 17.86 13.30 4.94
CA THR A 343 17.14 12.51 3.94
C THR A 343 15.64 12.80 3.90
N ALA A 344 14.99 13.20 5.00
CA ALA A 344 13.60 13.63 4.94
C ALA A 344 13.41 14.89 4.06
N PHE A 345 14.36 15.84 4.10
CA PHE A 345 14.38 16.98 3.17
C PHE A 345 14.69 16.52 1.74
N ARG A 346 15.65 15.60 1.53
CA ARG A 346 15.99 15.05 0.20
C ARG A 346 14.78 14.41 -0.50
N TYR A 347 13.95 13.66 0.25
CA TYR A 347 12.71 13.08 -0.26
C TYR A 347 11.72 14.15 -0.73
N LEU A 348 11.50 15.19 0.09
CA LEU A 348 10.63 16.31 -0.28
C LEU A 348 11.19 17.09 -1.48
N HIS A 349 12.51 17.25 -1.55
CA HIS A 349 13.20 17.97 -2.63
C HIS A 349 13.07 17.29 -3.99
N THR A 350 12.74 15.99 -4.03
CA THR A 350 12.43 15.30 -5.30
C THR A 350 11.23 15.94 -6.04
N LEU A 351 10.35 16.63 -5.32
CA LEU A 351 9.24 17.40 -5.91
C LEU A 351 9.68 18.73 -6.53
N GLU A 352 10.88 19.21 -6.20
CA GLU A 352 11.54 20.34 -6.86
C GLU A 352 12.44 19.81 -8.01
N ASN A 353 13.34 18.85 -7.73
CA ASN A 353 14.29 18.29 -8.69
C ASN A 353 13.64 17.60 -9.91
N MET A 354 12.62 16.79 -9.68
CA MET A 354 11.90 16.04 -10.73
C MET A 354 10.46 16.54 -10.90
N GLY A 355 10.16 17.72 -10.36
CA GLY A 355 8.82 18.30 -10.39
C GLY A 355 7.76 17.53 -9.60
N THR A 356 6.56 18.12 -9.58
CA THR A 356 5.38 17.65 -8.88
C THR A 356 4.95 16.25 -9.33
N SER A 357 4.68 15.36 -8.36
CA SER A 357 4.17 14.02 -8.65
C SER A 357 3.27 13.52 -7.52
N PRO A 358 2.18 12.79 -7.82
CA PRO A 358 1.32 12.18 -6.81
C PRO A 358 1.95 10.96 -6.12
N GLU A 359 2.93 10.33 -6.76
CA GLU A 359 3.67 9.20 -6.19
C GLU A 359 5.17 9.57 -6.07
N PRO A 360 5.91 8.98 -5.13
CA PRO A 360 5.40 8.32 -3.94
C PRO A 360 4.51 9.28 -3.13
N ASN A 361 3.48 8.74 -2.49
CA ASN A 361 2.62 9.51 -1.58
C ASN A 361 3.40 9.91 -0.32
N LEU A 362 4.06 11.07 -0.34
CA LEU A 362 4.89 11.57 0.75
C LEU A 362 4.02 12.06 1.91
N THR A 363 4.19 11.41 3.07
CA THR A 363 3.37 11.64 4.26
C THR A 363 4.21 12.15 5.41
N VAL A 364 4.05 13.42 5.76
CA VAL A 364 4.75 14.02 6.90
C VAL A 364 4.05 13.61 8.19
N LEU A 365 4.77 12.88 9.05
CA LEU A 365 4.32 12.58 10.41
C LEU A 365 4.48 13.84 11.26
N TRP A 366 3.40 14.62 11.31
CA TRP A 366 3.40 15.96 11.87
C TRP A 366 3.31 15.94 13.40
N SER A 367 4.25 16.62 14.06
CA SER A 367 4.21 16.93 15.49
C SER A 367 4.35 18.43 15.70
N THR A 368 3.69 18.92 16.74
CA THR A 368 3.88 20.28 17.25
C THR A 368 5.33 20.55 17.67
N ARG A 369 6.12 19.50 17.92
CA ARG A 369 7.54 19.57 18.33
C ARG A 369 8.54 19.31 17.20
N LEU A 370 8.09 19.18 15.95
CA LEU A 370 9.02 19.09 14.82
C LEU A 370 9.92 20.35 14.73
N PRO A 371 11.15 20.21 14.22
CA PRO A 371 12.02 21.35 13.94
C PRO A 371 11.32 22.39 13.07
N GLU A 372 11.44 23.66 13.46
CA GLU A 372 10.72 24.76 12.81
C GLU A 372 11.10 24.91 11.32
N ALA A 373 12.37 24.69 10.99
CA ALA A 373 12.86 24.72 9.61
C ALA A 373 12.19 23.64 8.75
N PHE A 374 12.09 22.41 9.25
CA PHE A 374 11.38 21.33 8.54
C PHE A 374 9.90 21.64 8.35
N LYS A 375 9.21 22.17 9.37
CA LYS A 375 7.80 22.60 9.23
C LYS A 375 7.63 23.65 8.12
N ARG A 376 8.52 24.64 8.06
CA ARG A 376 8.52 25.68 7.02
C ARG A 376 8.78 25.10 5.64
N TYR A 377 9.72 24.18 5.53
CA TYR A 377 10.02 23.53 4.27
C TYR A 377 8.87 22.63 3.80
N CYS A 378 8.23 21.85 4.68
CA CYS A 378 7.00 21.13 4.34
C CYS A 378 5.91 22.10 3.85
N ALA A 379 5.69 23.22 4.54
CA ALA A 379 4.72 24.22 4.10
C ALA A 379 5.07 24.82 2.72
N LYS A 380 6.35 25.12 2.46
CA LYS A 380 6.85 25.57 1.16
C LYS A 380 6.49 24.55 0.08
N ILE A 381 6.84 23.28 0.29
CA ILE A 381 6.56 22.19 -0.65
C ILE A 381 5.06 22.00 -0.88
N SER A 382 4.23 22.10 0.17
CA SER A 382 2.77 22.08 0.00
C SER A 382 2.28 23.24 -0.86
N ILE A 383 2.77 24.46 -0.63
CA ILE A 383 2.39 25.66 -1.39
C ILE A 383 2.79 25.53 -2.86
N THR A 384 4.00 25.02 -3.14
CA THR A 384 4.52 24.98 -4.52
C THR A 384 4.06 23.78 -5.32
N THR A 385 3.71 22.65 -4.66
CA THR A 385 3.47 21.37 -5.35
C THR A 385 2.12 20.74 -5.05
N SER A 386 1.48 21.06 -3.92
CA SER A 386 0.25 20.41 -3.45
C SER A 386 0.32 18.87 -3.40
N SER A 387 1.52 18.29 -3.22
CA SER A 387 1.77 16.85 -3.41
C SER A 387 2.23 16.09 -2.16
N ILE A 388 2.05 16.67 -0.98
CA ILE A 388 2.35 15.99 0.28
C ILE A 388 1.14 16.01 1.21
N GLN A 389 1.01 14.96 2.02
CA GLN A 389 -0.02 14.85 3.05
C GLN A 389 0.59 14.89 4.45
N TYR A 390 -0.25 15.15 5.45
CA TYR A 390 0.15 15.30 6.84
C TYR A 390 -0.70 14.41 7.72
N GLU A 391 -0.05 13.70 8.64
CA GLU A 391 -0.71 12.81 9.59
C GLU A 391 -0.23 13.09 11.02
N ASN A 392 -1.14 13.03 11.99
CA ASN A 392 -0.86 13.50 13.35
C ASN A 392 -0.01 12.50 14.16
N ASP A 393 1.29 12.75 14.21
CA ASP A 393 2.25 11.94 14.96
C ASP A 393 2.09 12.07 16.47
N ASP A 394 1.64 13.23 16.97
CA ASP A 394 1.36 13.41 18.40
C ASP A 394 0.22 12.50 18.89
N LEU A 395 -0.67 12.07 17.98
CA LEU A 395 -1.71 11.08 18.27
C LEU A 395 -1.23 9.65 18.04
N MET A 396 -0.75 9.32 16.84
CA MET A 396 -0.50 7.93 16.45
C MET A 396 0.69 7.30 17.19
N ARG A 397 1.73 8.09 17.50
CA ARG A 397 2.93 7.62 18.23
C ARG A 397 2.59 7.04 19.60
N VAL A 398 1.52 7.52 20.24
CA VAL A 398 1.04 7.01 21.53
C VAL A 398 0.60 5.54 21.43
N TYR A 399 0.04 5.14 20.29
CA TYR A 399 -0.48 3.79 20.06
C TYR A 399 0.56 2.85 19.44
N HIS A 400 1.38 3.35 18.53
CA HIS A 400 2.27 2.52 17.71
C HIS A 400 3.76 2.68 18.05
N GLY A 401 4.13 3.59 18.96
CA GLY A 401 5.52 3.95 19.19
C GLY A 401 6.07 4.81 18.05
N ASP A 402 7.39 4.82 17.86
CA ASP A 402 8.08 5.73 16.95
C ASP A 402 8.57 5.08 15.64
N ASP A 403 8.29 3.78 15.41
CA ASP A 403 8.60 3.07 14.15
C ASP A 403 7.34 2.49 13.50
N TYR A 404 6.38 3.37 13.24
CA TYR A 404 5.18 3.07 12.45
C TYR A 404 5.22 3.81 11.11
N ALA A 405 4.48 3.29 10.14
CA ALA A 405 4.24 3.92 8.85
C ALA A 405 2.74 4.00 8.56
N ILE A 406 2.41 4.81 7.56
CA ILE A 406 1.07 4.92 6.99
C ILE A 406 0.95 4.00 5.79
N ALA A 407 -0.06 3.13 5.81
CA ALA A 407 -0.44 2.30 4.66
C ALA A 407 -1.65 2.90 3.94
N CYS A 408 -1.55 3.02 2.61
CA CYS A 408 -2.52 3.71 1.77
C CYS A 408 -2.61 5.19 2.16
N CYS A 409 -3.78 5.69 2.55
CA CYS A 409 -3.97 7.10 2.86
C CYS A 409 -3.63 7.43 4.31
N VAL A 410 -4.25 6.75 5.28
CA VAL A 410 -4.34 7.24 6.68
C VAL A 410 -4.21 6.15 7.76
N SER A 411 -3.93 4.89 7.40
CA SER A 411 -3.92 3.81 8.41
C SER A 411 -2.51 3.50 8.88
N SER A 412 -2.25 3.83 10.14
CA SER A 412 -0.98 3.54 10.81
C SER A 412 -0.82 2.06 11.16
N MET A 413 0.41 1.56 11.02
CA MET A 413 0.83 0.24 11.48
C MET A 413 2.30 0.27 11.90
N ARG A 414 2.64 -0.49 12.94
CA ARG A 414 4.05 -0.79 13.26
C ARG A 414 4.68 -1.64 12.15
N ILE A 415 5.74 -1.14 11.55
CA ILE A 415 6.37 -1.75 10.36
C ILE A 415 6.91 -3.13 10.72
N GLY A 416 6.62 -4.13 9.89
CA GLY A 416 7.05 -5.52 10.11
C GLY A 416 6.38 -6.21 11.30
N LYS A 417 5.43 -5.58 12.00
CA LYS A 417 4.76 -6.15 13.20
C LYS A 417 3.24 -6.17 13.09
N GLU A 418 2.67 -5.27 12.28
CA GLU A 418 1.24 -5.09 12.12
C GLU A 418 0.87 -5.05 10.64
N MET A 419 -0.32 -5.57 10.30
CA MET A 419 -0.93 -5.42 8.98
C MET A 419 -2.43 -5.17 9.11
N GLN A 420 -3.09 -4.74 8.04
CA GLN A 420 -4.55 -4.65 8.03
C GLN A 420 -5.18 -5.51 6.94
N PHE A 421 -6.25 -6.20 7.34
CA PHE A 421 -7.23 -6.76 6.42
C PHE A 421 -8.09 -5.63 5.88
N PHE A 422 -7.81 -5.24 4.63
CA PHE A 422 -8.45 -4.12 3.96
C PHE A 422 -9.93 -4.38 3.65
N GLY A 423 -10.81 -3.53 4.18
CA GLY A 423 -12.25 -3.71 4.00
C GLY A 423 -12.92 -2.82 2.95
N ALA A 424 -12.22 -1.88 2.32
CA ALA A 424 -12.86 -0.82 1.53
C ALA A 424 -13.91 -0.04 2.34
N ARG A 425 -15.18 0.05 1.88
CA ARG A 425 -16.20 0.87 2.57
C ARG A 425 -17.65 0.39 2.40
N ALA A 426 -18.44 0.57 3.46
CA ALA A 426 -19.90 0.48 3.43
C ALA A 426 -20.54 1.88 3.27
N ASN A 427 -21.59 1.98 2.47
CA ASN A 427 -22.28 3.24 2.16
C ASN A 427 -23.37 3.54 3.20
N LEU A 428 -23.03 4.37 4.18
CA LEU A 428 -23.92 4.74 5.26
C LEU A 428 -25.08 5.65 4.80
N ALA A 429 -24.87 6.43 3.73
CA ALA A 429 -25.93 7.26 3.15
C ALA A 429 -27.01 6.39 2.49
N LYS A 430 -26.61 5.40 1.67
CA LYS A 430 -27.57 4.43 1.10
C LYS A 430 -28.23 3.58 2.20
N CYS A 431 -27.50 3.23 3.26
CA CYS A 431 -28.07 2.56 4.42
C CYS A 431 -29.19 3.38 5.09
N LEU A 432 -29.06 4.71 5.16
CA LEU A 432 -30.12 5.59 5.66
C LEU A 432 -31.35 5.59 4.74
N LEU A 433 -31.15 5.64 3.43
CA LEU A 433 -32.24 5.52 2.45
C LEU A 433 -32.96 4.16 2.56
N TYR A 434 -32.21 3.09 2.78
CA TYR A 434 -32.78 1.76 2.99
C TYR A 434 -33.58 1.71 4.30
N ALA A 435 -33.12 2.35 5.37
CA ALA A 435 -33.88 2.43 6.62
C ALA A 435 -35.22 3.16 6.43
N ILE A 436 -35.23 4.22 5.62
CA ILE A 436 -36.43 4.96 5.23
C ILE A 436 -37.36 4.08 4.37
N ASN A 437 -36.81 3.36 3.41
CA ASN A 437 -37.55 2.57 2.41
C ASN A 437 -37.77 1.09 2.80
N GLY A 438 -37.55 0.69 4.06
CA GLY A 438 -37.79 -0.69 4.52
C GLY A 438 -36.88 -1.75 3.85
N GLY A 439 -35.63 -1.37 3.56
CA GLY A 439 -34.62 -2.22 2.92
C GLY A 439 -34.68 -2.25 1.39
N ARG A 440 -35.55 -1.45 0.78
CA ARG A 440 -35.63 -1.31 -0.69
C ARG A 440 -34.64 -0.28 -1.21
N ASP A 441 -34.09 -0.57 -2.39
CA ASP A 441 -33.23 0.34 -3.12
C ASP A 441 -34.01 1.55 -3.65
N GLU A 442 -33.51 2.77 -3.43
CA GLU A 442 -34.20 3.99 -3.85
C GLU A 442 -34.23 4.19 -5.38
N LYS A 443 -33.34 3.52 -6.13
CA LYS A 443 -33.26 3.66 -7.59
C LYS A 443 -33.98 2.55 -8.32
N THR A 444 -33.80 1.31 -7.88
CA THR A 444 -34.37 0.14 -8.57
C THR A 444 -35.68 -0.34 -7.95
N GLY A 445 -35.98 0.07 -6.72
CA GLY A 445 -37.11 -0.44 -5.94
C GLY A 445 -36.95 -1.89 -5.45
N GLU A 446 -35.84 -2.55 -5.77
CA GLU A 446 -35.57 -3.94 -5.40
C GLU A 446 -35.38 -4.09 -3.88
N GLN A 447 -35.85 -5.22 -3.35
CA GLN A 447 -35.61 -5.56 -1.94
C GLN A 447 -34.19 -6.12 -1.78
N VAL A 448 -33.27 -5.29 -1.30
CA VAL A 448 -31.87 -5.68 -1.07
C VAL A 448 -31.63 -6.00 0.40
N GLY A 449 -32.04 -5.09 1.30
CA GLY A 449 -31.97 -5.30 2.74
C GLY A 449 -33.15 -6.11 3.30
N PRO A 450 -33.19 -6.34 4.62
CA PRO A 450 -34.31 -7.01 5.27
C PRO A 450 -35.60 -6.21 5.08
N LYS A 451 -36.73 -6.92 5.03
CA LYS A 451 -38.09 -6.35 4.91
C LYS A 451 -38.54 -5.70 6.22
N PHE A 452 -37.82 -4.68 6.67
CA PHE A 452 -38.21 -3.87 7.82
C PHE A 452 -39.33 -2.91 7.46
N ARG A 453 -40.00 -2.36 8.47
CA ARG A 453 -41.07 -1.39 8.26
C ARG A 453 -40.46 -0.09 7.72
N PRO A 454 -40.96 0.47 6.60
CA PRO A 454 -40.53 1.78 6.11
C PRO A 454 -41.01 2.89 7.04
N VAL A 455 -40.49 4.10 6.86
CA VAL A 455 -41.02 5.30 7.54
C VAL A 455 -42.35 5.71 6.93
N GLU A 456 -43.28 6.13 7.79
CA GLU A 456 -44.64 6.53 7.43
C GLU A 456 -44.87 8.01 7.78
N GLY A 457 -45.96 8.59 7.25
CA GLY A 457 -46.35 9.97 7.51
C GLY A 457 -45.86 10.99 6.45
N ASP A 458 -46.39 12.20 6.58
CA ASP A 458 -46.15 13.32 5.65
C ASP A 458 -44.82 14.05 5.87
N TYR A 459 -44.22 13.89 7.05
CA TYR A 459 -42.93 14.46 7.42
C TYR A 459 -42.12 13.42 8.17
N LEU A 460 -40.81 13.40 7.95
CA LEU A 460 -39.93 12.47 8.66
C LEU A 460 -39.81 12.84 10.13
N ASP A 461 -40.01 11.85 11.00
CA ASP A 461 -39.73 11.95 12.43
C ASP A 461 -38.30 11.50 12.72
N TYR A 462 -37.54 12.32 13.47
CA TYR A 462 -36.13 12.06 13.74
C TYR A 462 -35.90 10.78 14.54
N ASP A 463 -36.68 10.56 15.60
CA ASP A 463 -36.47 9.42 16.49
C ASP A 463 -36.85 8.11 15.80
N ASP A 464 -37.92 8.12 14.99
CA ASP A 464 -38.32 6.99 14.16
C ASP A 464 -37.26 6.63 13.11
N VAL A 465 -36.76 7.63 12.36
CA VAL A 465 -35.69 7.41 11.35
C VAL A 465 -34.43 6.86 12.01
N VAL A 466 -33.98 7.44 13.13
CA VAL A 466 -32.76 6.99 13.83
C VAL A 466 -32.93 5.57 14.35
N SER A 467 -34.10 5.21 14.88
CA SER A 467 -34.36 3.84 15.34
C SER A 467 -34.23 2.84 14.18
N LYS A 468 -34.93 3.07 13.07
CA LYS A 468 -34.87 2.19 11.88
C LYS A 468 -33.47 2.16 11.26
N TYR A 469 -32.75 3.27 11.32
CA TYR A 469 -31.38 3.35 10.82
C TYR A 469 -30.41 2.49 11.62
N ARG A 470 -30.56 2.42 12.96
CA ARG A 470 -29.76 1.52 13.81
C ARG A 470 -29.99 0.05 13.45
N ASP A 471 -31.24 -0.35 13.22
CA ASP A 471 -31.55 -1.72 12.81
C ASP A 471 -30.92 -2.05 11.44
N MET A 472 -31.02 -1.13 10.49
CA MET A 472 -30.41 -1.28 9.16
C MET A 472 -28.88 -1.34 9.22
N MET A 473 -28.24 -0.52 10.07
CA MET A 473 -26.79 -0.59 10.30
C MET A 473 -26.37 -1.92 10.93
N GLY A 474 -27.17 -2.48 11.85
CA GLY A 474 -26.92 -3.79 12.44
C GLY A 474 -26.88 -4.91 11.38
N TRP A 475 -27.83 -4.91 10.45
CA TRP A 475 -27.82 -5.80 9.30
C TRP A 475 -26.60 -5.57 8.39
N LEU A 476 -26.35 -4.32 8.01
CA LEU A 476 -25.26 -3.96 7.09
C LEU A 476 -23.90 -4.39 7.64
N ALA A 477 -23.65 -4.18 8.94
CA ALA A 477 -22.43 -4.64 9.61
C ALA A 477 -22.28 -6.17 9.53
N GLY A 478 -23.38 -6.92 9.72
CA GLY A 478 -23.40 -8.38 9.59
C GLY A 478 -23.00 -8.85 8.19
N VAL A 479 -23.60 -8.28 7.14
CA VAL A 479 -23.27 -8.66 5.75
C VAL A 479 -21.83 -8.27 5.40
N TYR A 480 -21.41 -7.07 5.79
CA TYR A 480 -20.10 -6.53 5.48
C TYR A 480 -18.95 -7.34 6.12
N VAL A 481 -19.05 -7.63 7.42
CA VAL A 481 -18.02 -8.41 8.13
C VAL A 481 -17.92 -9.83 7.57
N ASN A 482 -19.05 -10.47 7.27
CA ASN A 482 -19.03 -11.82 6.71
C ASN A 482 -18.47 -11.86 5.28
N ALA A 483 -18.74 -10.84 4.46
CA ALA A 483 -18.10 -10.72 3.15
C ALA A 483 -16.57 -10.60 3.28
N LEU A 484 -16.10 -9.77 4.22
CA LEU A 484 -14.67 -9.60 4.50
C LEU A 484 -14.01 -10.88 5.06
N ASN A 485 -14.70 -11.64 5.92
CA ASN A 485 -14.22 -12.94 6.39
C ASN A 485 -13.94 -13.89 5.22
N ILE A 486 -14.86 -13.96 4.25
CA ILE A 486 -14.68 -14.77 3.03
C ILE A 486 -13.50 -14.24 2.22
N ILE A 487 -13.44 -12.92 1.99
CA ILE A 487 -12.39 -12.29 1.20
C ILE A 487 -11.01 -12.60 1.78
N HIS A 488 -10.77 -12.34 3.06
CA HIS A 488 -9.43 -12.49 3.63
C HIS A 488 -9.02 -13.95 3.76
N TYR A 489 -9.97 -14.85 4.03
CA TYR A 489 -9.71 -16.29 3.99
C TYR A 489 -9.26 -16.74 2.59
N MET A 490 -9.95 -16.31 1.54
CA MET A 490 -9.62 -16.68 0.16
C MET A 490 -8.33 -16.02 -0.31
N HIS A 491 -8.03 -14.81 0.16
CA HIS A 491 -6.79 -14.12 -0.17
C HIS A 491 -5.57 -14.79 0.47
N ASP A 492 -5.65 -15.17 1.75
CA ASP A 492 -4.58 -15.95 2.41
C ASP A 492 -4.37 -17.30 1.70
N LYS A 493 -5.44 -17.92 1.21
CA LYS A 493 -5.35 -19.22 0.53
C LYS A 493 -4.78 -19.14 -0.90
N TYR A 494 -5.18 -18.13 -1.68
CA TYR A 494 -4.93 -18.11 -3.12
C TYR A 494 -3.98 -17.02 -3.57
N CYS A 495 -3.70 -16.01 -2.75
CA CYS A 495 -2.86 -14.86 -3.11
C CYS A 495 -2.06 -14.33 -1.90
N TYR A 496 -1.52 -15.23 -1.07
CA TYR A 496 -0.71 -14.87 0.09
C TYR A 496 0.51 -14.02 -0.33
N GLU A 497 0.72 -12.89 0.34
CA GLU A 497 1.79 -11.92 0.06
C GLU A 497 3.13 -12.38 0.63
N LYS A 498 3.60 -13.54 0.16
CA LYS A 498 4.71 -14.30 0.76
C LYS A 498 5.95 -13.46 1.00
N LEU A 499 6.35 -12.56 0.09
CA LEU A 499 7.51 -11.72 0.34
C LEU A 499 7.26 -10.64 1.41
N GLN A 500 6.15 -9.90 1.29
CA GLN A 500 5.85 -8.84 2.25
C GLN A 500 5.75 -9.43 3.66
N MET A 501 5.15 -10.60 3.80
CA MET A 501 5.05 -11.33 5.07
C MET A 501 6.39 -11.91 5.53
N ALA A 502 7.30 -12.27 4.61
CA ALA A 502 8.65 -12.70 4.96
C ALA A 502 9.47 -11.60 5.63
N LEU A 503 9.11 -10.34 5.37
CA LEU A 503 9.70 -9.14 5.96
C LEU A 503 8.89 -8.62 7.18
N HIS A 504 8.10 -9.50 7.80
CA HIS A 504 7.48 -9.28 9.11
C HIS A 504 8.06 -10.23 10.17
N ASP A 505 7.83 -9.91 11.43
CA ASP A 505 8.03 -10.82 12.56
C ASP A 505 7.15 -12.06 12.43
N ARG A 506 7.52 -13.13 13.16
CA ARG A 506 6.75 -14.38 13.24
C ARG A 506 5.27 -14.16 13.50
N GLU A 507 4.95 -13.28 14.46
CA GLU A 507 3.58 -12.97 14.86
C GLU A 507 3.20 -11.58 14.39
N VAL A 508 2.33 -11.53 13.40
CA VAL A 508 1.80 -10.28 12.85
C VAL A 508 0.42 -10.02 13.42
N LYS A 509 0.26 -8.89 14.09
CA LYS A 509 -1.06 -8.43 14.53
C LYS A 509 -1.86 -7.93 13.33
N ARG A 510 -3.04 -8.51 13.13
CA ARG A 510 -3.94 -8.20 12.02
C ARG A 510 -5.09 -7.34 12.54
N TYR A 511 -5.25 -6.14 11.97
CA TYR A 511 -6.42 -5.31 12.21
C TYR A 511 -7.48 -5.56 11.14
N PHE A 512 -8.74 -5.62 11.52
CA PHE A 512 -9.87 -5.78 10.60
C PHE A 512 -10.42 -4.40 10.25
N ALA A 513 -9.95 -3.82 9.13
CA ALA A 513 -10.21 -2.43 8.80
C ALA A 513 -11.54 -2.29 8.04
N THR A 514 -12.58 -1.80 8.69
CA THR A 514 -13.88 -1.50 8.07
C THR A 514 -14.00 0.00 7.79
N GLY A 515 -14.35 0.34 6.55
CA GLY A 515 -14.54 1.74 6.15
C GLY A 515 -16.01 2.11 6.06
N ILE A 516 -16.28 3.41 6.17
CA ILE A 516 -17.61 4.00 5.98
C ILE A 516 -17.54 5.09 4.91
N ALA A 517 -18.60 5.21 4.11
CA ALA A 517 -18.77 6.24 3.10
C ALA A 517 -20.06 7.02 3.36
N GLY A 518 -20.07 8.30 2.97
CA GLY A 518 -21.26 9.16 3.10
C GLY A 518 -21.53 9.66 4.52
N LEU A 519 -20.51 9.73 5.38
CA LEU A 519 -20.68 10.17 6.77
C LEU A 519 -21.31 11.57 6.89
N SER A 520 -20.82 12.55 6.13
CA SER A 520 -21.38 13.92 6.14
C SER A 520 -22.81 13.95 5.60
N VAL A 521 -23.11 13.21 4.53
CA VAL A 521 -24.46 13.09 3.98
C VAL A 521 -25.43 12.57 5.03
N VAL A 522 -25.05 11.53 5.79
CA VAL A 522 -25.88 11.02 6.89
C VAL A 522 -26.06 12.07 7.98
N ALA A 523 -24.98 12.72 8.41
CA ALA A 523 -25.02 13.74 9.46
C ALA A 523 -25.94 14.91 9.08
N ASP A 524 -25.82 15.41 7.86
CA ASP A 524 -26.61 16.53 7.35
C ASP A 524 -28.07 16.15 7.13
N SER A 525 -28.35 14.95 6.60
CA SER A 525 -29.71 14.44 6.46
C SER A 525 -30.40 14.28 7.82
N LEU A 526 -29.72 13.70 8.81
CA LEU A 526 -30.25 13.59 10.17
C LEU A 526 -30.44 14.96 10.83
N SER A 527 -29.57 15.93 10.54
CA SER A 527 -29.73 17.32 10.98
C SER A 527 -30.96 17.97 10.35
N ALA A 528 -31.17 17.82 9.04
CA ALA A 528 -32.33 18.34 8.33
C ALA A 528 -33.64 17.76 8.89
N ILE A 529 -33.69 16.44 9.13
CA ILE A 529 -34.87 15.78 9.73
C ILE A 529 -35.15 16.31 11.14
N ARG A 530 -34.10 16.64 11.92
CA ARG A 530 -34.26 17.12 13.30
C ARG A 530 -34.65 18.59 13.40
N TYR A 531 -34.08 19.43 12.53
CA TYR A 531 -34.12 20.88 12.67
C TYR A 531 -34.92 21.60 11.56
N ALA A 532 -35.38 20.87 10.55
CA ALA A 532 -36.28 21.36 9.51
C ALA A 532 -37.53 20.47 9.39
N LYS A 533 -38.37 20.75 8.39
CA LYS A 533 -39.53 19.91 8.03
C LYS A 533 -39.26 19.22 6.71
N VAL A 534 -38.79 17.98 6.77
CA VAL A 534 -38.43 17.18 5.59
C VAL A 534 -39.65 16.37 5.15
N LYS A 535 -40.10 16.54 3.90
CA LYS A 535 -41.32 15.92 3.38
C LYS A 535 -40.96 14.89 2.30
N PRO A 536 -41.05 13.57 2.59
CA PRO A 536 -40.72 12.56 1.59
C PRO A 536 -41.65 12.66 0.37
N VAL A 537 -41.07 12.66 -0.82
CA VAL A 537 -41.77 12.49 -2.10
C VAL A 537 -41.77 11.00 -2.43
N ARG A 538 -42.96 10.43 -2.60
CA ARG A 538 -43.16 9.01 -2.86
C ARG A 538 -43.61 8.76 -4.29
N ASP A 539 -43.13 7.67 -4.88
CA ASP A 539 -43.66 7.15 -6.14
C ASP A 539 -44.98 6.39 -5.95
N GLU A 540 -45.49 5.78 -7.02
CA GLU A 540 -46.73 5.00 -7.01
C GLU A 540 -46.68 3.74 -6.14
N ASP A 541 -45.48 3.22 -5.87
CA ASP A 541 -45.23 2.05 -5.01
C ASP A 541 -44.94 2.45 -3.54
N GLY A 542 -45.02 3.74 -3.22
CA GLY A 542 -44.75 4.28 -1.88
C GLY A 542 -43.27 4.42 -1.53
N LEU A 543 -42.36 4.16 -2.47
CA LEU A 543 -40.92 4.31 -2.30
C LEU A 543 -40.56 5.80 -2.22
N VAL A 544 -39.74 6.18 -1.24
CA VAL A 544 -39.23 7.56 -1.15
C VAL A 544 -38.13 7.74 -2.18
N VAL A 545 -38.35 8.68 -3.10
CA VAL A 545 -37.45 9.00 -4.21
C VAL A 545 -36.91 10.43 -4.16
N ASP A 546 -37.49 11.32 -3.33
CA ASP A 546 -37.03 12.71 -3.09
C ASP A 546 -37.52 13.25 -1.72
N TYR A 547 -37.11 14.46 -1.28
CA TYR A 547 -37.35 15.01 0.07
C TYR A 547 -37.71 16.50 0.18
#